data_AF-A0A954A2S3-F1
#
_entry.id   AF-A0A954A2S3-F1
#
_cell.length_a   1.000
_cell.length_b   1.000
_cell.length_c   1.000
_cell.angle_alpha   90.00
_cell.angle_beta   90.00
_cell.angle_gamma   90.00
#
_symmetry.space_group_name_H-M   'P 1'
#
loop_
_entity.id
_entity.type
_entity.pdbx_description
1 polymer ?
#
loop_
_entity_poly.entity_id
_entity_poly.type
_entity_poly.pdbx_seq_one_letter_code
_entity_poly.pdbx_strand_id
1 'polypeptide(L)'
;MTETLSPAILILCLLVPLVLCPAARGQDHGARVQWLRENAAVLHPLSTDSEPGPRDADLAPLRRALAGVRVVALGEQTHGDGACFRAKVRLCRFLHRELGFDVLAFESGMFGCRKAWEGLRAGEEPVQALSRG
;
A
#
# COMPACT_ATOMS: atom_id res chain seq x y z
N MET A 1 -39.51 35.31 39.15
CA MET A 1 -40.02 33.93 39.08
C MET A 1 -38.88 33.05 38.59
N THR A 2 -38.18 32.41 39.52
CA THR A 2 -37.06 31.50 39.21
C THR A 2 -37.63 30.09 39.11
N GLU A 3 -37.78 29.56 37.90
CA GLU A 3 -38.20 28.18 37.69
C GLU A 3 -37.05 27.25 38.07
N THR A 4 -37.20 26.56 39.20
CA THR A 4 -36.27 25.52 39.63
C THR A 4 -36.57 24.24 38.85
N LEU A 5 -35.70 23.91 37.89
CA LEU A 5 -35.71 22.62 37.20
C LEU A 5 -35.62 21.48 38.23
N SER A 6 -36.58 20.55 38.17
CA SER A 6 -36.65 19.41 39.08
C SER A 6 -35.38 18.55 38.97
N PRO A 7 -34.77 18.11 40.09
CA PRO A 7 -33.58 17.24 40.07
C PRO A 7 -33.83 15.93 39.30
N ALA A 8 -35.09 15.47 39.23
CA ALA A 8 -35.46 14.30 38.44
C ALA A 8 -35.31 14.53 36.92
N ILE A 9 -35.54 15.76 36.43
CA ILE A 9 -35.39 16.11 35.01
C ILE A 9 -33.90 16.20 34.65
N LEU A 10 -33.07 16.74 35.54
CA LEU A 10 -31.61 16.77 35.35
C LEU A 10 -31.00 15.36 35.32
N ILE A 11 -31.45 14.48 36.22
CA ILE A 11 -31.00 13.08 36.30
C ILE A 11 -31.43 12.30 35.04
N LEU A 12 -32.64 12.53 34.52
CA LEU A 12 -33.12 11.93 33.29
C LEU A 12 -32.33 12.41 32.06
N CYS A 13 -31.99 13.70 31.98
CA CYS A 13 -31.17 14.26 30.90
C CYS A 13 -29.71 13.77 30.93
N LEU A 14 -29.16 13.38 32.09
CA LEU A 14 -27.80 12.84 32.22
C LEU A 14 -27.71 11.32 32.03
N LEU A 15 -28.79 10.57 32.29
CA LEU A 15 -28.81 9.10 32.16
C LEU A 15 -29.18 8.60 30.75
N VAL A 16 -30.01 9.33 30.00
CA VAL A 16 -30.43 8.95 28.63
C VAL A 16 -29.27 8.88 27.61
N PRO A 17 -28.26 9.79 27.60
CA PRO A 17 -27.15 9.67 26.66
C PRO A 17 -26.23 8.48 26.98
N LEU A 18 -26.23 7.96 28.21
CA LEU A 18 -25.39 6.83 28.62
C LEU A 18 -25.96 5.48 28.14
N VAL A 19 -27.28 5.39 27.96
CA VAL A 19 -27.97 4.15 27.50
C VAL A 19 -28.07 4.08 25.98
N LEU A 20 -28.07 5.22 25.28
CA LEU A 20 -28.18 5.31 23.81
C LEU A 20 -26.85 5.46 23.08
N CYS A 21 -25.73 5.52 23.79
CA CYS A 21 -24.42 5.39 23.18
C CYS A 21 -24.15 3.87 23.08
N PRO A 22 -24.41 3.18 21.94
CA PRO A 22 -23.92 1.83 21.79
C PRO A 22 -22.43 1.93 22.06
N ALA A 23 -21.98 1.22 23.10
CA ALA A 23 -20.62 1.20 23.60
C ALA A 23 -19.69 1.50 22.43
N ALA A 24 -18.88 2.57 22.56
CA ALA A 24 -17.76 2.85 21.67
C ALA A 24 -17.21 1.49 21.23
N ARG A 25 -17.55 1.05 20.02
CA ARG A 25 -17.25 -0.31 19.57
C ARG A 25 -15.76 -0.30 19.43
N GLY A 26 -15.08 -0.65 20.54
CA GLY A 26 -13.66 -0.90 20.55
C GLY A 26 -13.42 -1.82 19.37
N GLN A 27 -12.56 -1.37 18.46
CA GLN A 27 -12.33 -1.94 17.13
C GLN A 27 -12.38 -3.48 17.19
N ASP A 28 -13.54 -4.08 16.90
CA ASP A 28 -13.72 -5.53 17.03
C ASP A 28 -12.77 -6.19 16.03
N HIS A 29 -11.75 -6.86 16.57
CA HIS A 29 -10.71 -7.49 15.77
C HIS A 29 -11.31 -8.48 14.77
N GLY A 30 -12.35 -9.23 15.19
CA GLY A 30 -13.03 -10.20 14.32
C GLY A 30 -13.71 -9.53 13.15
N ALA A 31 -14.53 -8.51 13.42
CA ALA A 31 -15.21 -7.74 12.37
C ALA A 31 -14.23 -7.08 11.39
N ARG A 32 -13.10 -6.54 11.86
CA ARG A 32 -12.08 -5.91 11.00
C ARG A 32 -11.36 -6.91 10.10
N VAL A 33 -10.99 -8.07 10.64
CA VAL A 33 -10.37 -9.13 9.85
C VAL A 33 -11.35 -9.66 8.81
N GLN A 34 -12.62 -9.83 9.17
CA GLN A 34 -13.65 -10.25 8.23
C GLN A 34 -13.84 -9.24 7.10
N TRP A 35 -13.92 -7.95 7.43
CA TRP A 35 -14.01 -6.89 6.43
C TRP A 35 -12.81 -6.93 5.47
N LEU A 36 -11.58 -7.12 5.97
CA LEU A 36 -10.40 -7.24 5.11
C LEU A 36 -10.49 -8.45 4.17
N ARG A 37 -10.96 -9.61 4.66
CA ARG A 37 -11.14 -10.80 3.82
C ARG A 37 -12.14 -10.59 2.68
N GLU A 38 -13.18 -9.81 2.94
CA GLU A 38 -14.24 -9.53 1.97
C GLU A 38 -13.87 -8.42 0.96
N ASN A 39 -12.93 -7.53 1.31
CA ASN A 39 -12.65 -6.31 0.54
C ASN A 39 -11.22 -6.23 -0.02
N ALA A 40 -10.27 -7.05 0.46
CA ALA A 40 -8.89 -7.02 -0.02
C ALA A 40 -8.76 -7.68 -1.39
N ALA A 41 -7.99 -7.05 -2.28
CA ALA A 41 -7.52 -7.71 -3.48
C ALA A 41 -6.47 -8.76 -3.10
N VAL A 42 -6.72 -10.03 -3.47
CA VAL A 42 -5.77 -11.11 -3.25
C VAL A 42 -4.69 -11.04 -4.33
N LEU A 43 -3.44 -10.93 -3.91
CA LEU A 43 -2.28 -11.03 -4.80
C LEU A 43 -1.77 -12.46 -4.76
N HIS A 44 -1.58 -13.05 -5.94
CA HIS A 44 -1.07 -14.39 -6.06
C HIS A 44 0.44 -14.40 -5.74
N PRO A 45 0.98 -15.52 -5.24
CA PRO A 45 2.41 -15.67 -5.03
C PRO A 45 3.16 -15.28 -6.29
N LEU A 46 4.33 -14.68 -6.10
CA LEU A 46 5.21 -14.22 -7.17
C LEU A 46 5.48 -15.38 -8.12
N SER A 47 4.72 -15.41 -9.21
CA SER A 47 4.76 -16.50 -10.17
C SER A 47 6.19 -16.54 -10.69
N THR A 48 6.83 -17.69 -10.56
CA THR A 48 8.11 -17.91 -11.20
C THR A 48 7.91 -17.73 -12.71
N ASP A 49 8.96 -17.30 -13.43
CA ASP A 49 8.88 -17.01 -14.87
C ASP A 49 8.38 -18.19 -15.72
N SER A 50 8.33 -19.39 -15.11
CA SER A 50 7.98 -20.70 -15.65
C SER A 50 6.47 -20.99 -15.81
N GLU A 51 5.57 -20.23 -15.18
CA GLU A 51 4.13 -20.57 -15.19
C GLU A 51 3.35 -19.95 -16.38
N PRO A 52 2.51 -20.73 -17.10
CA PRO A 52 1.68 -20.21 -18.19
C PRO A 52 0.46 -19.42 -17.68
N GLY A 53 0.31 -18.16 -18.11
CA GLY A 53 -0.87 -17.32 -17.84
C GLY A 53 -0.59 -15.81 -17.86
N PRO A 54 -1.63 -14.94 -17.83
CA PRO A 54 -1.44 -13.49 -17.72
C PRO A 54 -0.86 -13.15 -16.33
N ARG A 55 0.44 -12.81 -16.33
CA ARG A 55 1.30 -12.67 -15.14
C ARG A 55 0.79 -11.66 -14.10
N ASP A 56 -0.12 -10.77 -14.47
CA ASP A 56 -0.52 -9.60 -13.69
C ASP A 56 -2.05 -9.42 -13.58
N ALA A 57 -2.85 -10.46 -13.82
CA ALA A 57 -4.32 -10.36 -13.77
C ALA A 57 -4.86 -9.99 -12.37
N ASP A 58 -4.25 -10.52 -11.31
CA ASP A 58 -4.49 -10.15 -9.91
C ASP A 58 -4.06 -8.70 -9.58
N LEU A 59 -3.20 -8.07 -10.39
CA LEU A 59 -2.84 -6.65 -10.29
C LEU A 59 -3.82 -5.72 -11.01
N ALA A 60 -4.79 -6.25 -11.76
CA ALA A 60 -5.79 -5.45 -12.47
C ALA A 60 -6.52 -4.39 -11.61
N PRO A 61 -6.86 -4.63 -10.32
CA PRO A 61 -7.46 -3.60 -9.46
C PRO A 61 -6.61 -2.33 -9.33
N LEU A 62 -5.28 -2.45 -9.44
CA LEU A 62 -4.38 -1.30 -9.36
C LEU A 62 -4.54 -0.32 -10.53
N ARG A 63 -5.02 -0.77 -11.71
CA ARG A 63 -5.25 0.14 -12.84
C ARG A 63 -6.21 1.26 -12.49
N ARG A 64 -7.31 0.91 -11.82
CA ARG A 64 -8.31 1.87 -11.38
C ARG A 64 -7.79 2.70 -10.20
N ALA A 65 -7.13 2.05 -9.23
CA ALA A 65 -6.63 2.73 -8.04
C ALA A 65 -5.56 3.78 -8.36
N LEU A 66 -4.77 3.57 -9.41
CA LEU A 66 -3.67 4.44 -9.81
C LEU A 66 -4.00 5.32 -11.03
N ALA A 67 -5.26 5.40 -11.44
CA ALA A 67 -5.66 6.23 -12.58
C ALA A 67 -5.31 7.71 -12.33
N GLY A 68 -4.52 8.30 -13.23
CA GLY A 68 -4.06 9.69 -13.12
C GLY A 68 -2.93 9.92 -12.09
N VAL A 69 -2.46 8.88 -11.41
CA VAL A 69 -1.33 8.98 -10.47
C VAL A 69 -0.03 9.10 -11.26
N ARG A 70 0.77 10.11 -10.89
CA ARG A 70 2.07 10.38 -11.53
C ARG A 70 3.26 9.78 -10.79
N VAL A 71 3.16 9.59 -9.48
CA VAL A 71 4.25 9.12 -8.63
C VAL A 71 3.70 8.04 -7.71
N VAL A 72 4.35 6.87 -7.71
CA VAL A 72 4.02 5.75 -6.83
C VAL A 72 5.26 5.45 -5.98
N ALA A 73 5.12 5.54 -4.66
CA ALA A 73 6.18 5.18 -3.72
C ALA A 73 6.05 3.71 -3.33
N LEU A 74 7.13 2.94 -3.49
CA LEU A 74 7.18 1.50 -3.19
C LEU A 74 8.09 1.21 -2.00
N GLY A 75 7.51 1.17 -0.80
CA GLY A 75 8.22 0.84 0.44
C GLY A 75 8.51 -0.66 0.61
N GLU A 76 9.28 -0.97 1.65
CA GLU A 76 9.60 -2.34 2.09
C GLU A 76 9.57 -2.40 3.61
N GLN A 77 9.35 -3.59 4.20
CA GLN A 77 9.29 -3.73 5.66
C GLN A 77 10.67 -3.62 6.29
N THR A 78 11.67 -4.25 5.66
CA THR A 78 13.08 -4.22 6.09
C THR A 78 13.99 -4.30 4.88
N HIS A 79 15.20 -3.76 5.00
CA HIS A 79 16.25 -4.02 4.00
C HIS A 79 16.62 -5.50 4.00
N GLY A 80 16.81 -6.06 2.81
CA GLY A 80 17.17 -7.48 2.63
C GLY A 80 15.98 -8.44 2.55
N ASP A 81 14.73 -7.97 2.53
CA ASP A 81 13.57 -8.82 2.29
C ASP A 81 13.48 -9.23 0.80
N GLY A 82 13.99 -10.42 0.49
CA GLY A 82 13.95 -10.99 -0.85
C GLY A 82 12.53 -11.21 -1.39
N ALA A 83 11.52 -11.43 -0.54
CA ALA A 83 10.14 -11.56 -0.99
C ALA A 83 9.59 -10.19 -1.41
N CYS A 84 9.84 -9.14 -0.62
CA CYS A 84 9.48 -7.78 -0.98
C CYS A 84 10.15 -7.35 -2.29
N PHE A 85 11.45 -7.62 -2.47
CA PHE A 85 12.13 -7.26 -3.73
C PHE A 85 11.53 -7.94 -4.95
N ARG A 86 11.23 -9.25 -4.87
CA ARG A 86 10.56 -9.94 -5.99
C ARG A 86 9.19 -9.33 -6.29
N ALA A 87 8.42 -8.94 -5.28
CA ALA A 87 7.14 -8.28 -5.44
C ALA A 87 7.27 -6.88 -6.06
N LYS A 88 8.25 -6.10 -5.63
CA LYS A 88 8.56 -4.80 -6.21
C LYS A 88 8.98 -4.92 -7.68
N VAL A 89 9.81 -5.90 -8.04
CA VAL A 89 10.19 -6.15 -9.43
C VAL A 89 8.96 -6.46 -10.31
N ARG A 90 8.07 -7.35 -9.83
CA ARG A 90 6.81 -7.66 -10.53
C ARG A 90 5.94 -6.42 -10.70
N LEU A 91 5.77 -5.64 -9.62
CA LEU A 91 4.95 -4.43 -9.64
C LEU A 91 5.55 -3.37 -10.58
N CYS A 92 6.86 -3.15 -10.55
CA CYS A 92 7.53 -2.23 -11.49
C CYS A 92 7.28 -2.63 -12.95
N ARG A 93 7.35 -3.93 -13.28
CA ARG A 93 7.04 -4.42 -14.63
C ARG A 93 5.60 -4.12 -15.02
N PHE A 94 4.64 -4.36 -14.13
CA PHE A 94 3.22 -4.05 -14.37
C PHE A 94 2.99 -2.54 -14.54
N LEU A 95 3.49 -1.71 -13.61
CA LEU A 95 3.35 -0.26 -13.67
C LEU A 95 3.92 0.31 -14.98
N HIS A 96 5.08 -0.18 -15.41
CA HIS A 96 5.68 0.23 -16.67
C HIS A 96 4.85 -0.20 -17.88
N ARG A 97 4.55 -1.50 -17.99
CA ARG A 97 3.90 -2.08 -19.18
C ARG A 97 2.44 -1.66 -19.33
N GLU A 98 1.71 -1.59 -18.23
CA GLU A 98 0.26 -1.44 -18.24
C GLU A 98 -0.21 -0.02 -17.90
N LEU A 99 0.62 0.76 -17.19
CA LEU A 99 0.27 2.10 -16.74
C LEU A 99 1.25 3.19 -17.23
N GLY A 100 2.29 2.83 -17.98
CA GLY A 100 3.15 3.78 -18.68
C GLY A 100 4.16 4.53 -17.80
N PHE A 101 4.45 4.04 -16.59
CA PHE A 101 5.53 4.61 -15.77
C PHE A 101 6.89 4.34 -16.41
N ASP A 102 7.71 5.37 -16.62
CA ASP A 102 8.97 5.30 -17.37
C ASP A 102 10.21 5.69 -16.57
N VAL A 103 10.03 6.24 -15.36
CA VAL A 103 11.11 6.61 -14.44
C VAL A 103 11.07 5.72 -13.19
N LEU A 104 12.22 5.10 -12.88
CA LEU A 104 12.45 4.40 -11.61
C LEU A 104 13.47 5.17 -10.78
N ALA A 105 13.05 5.65 -9.61
CA ALA A 105 13.91 6.32 -8.63
C ALA A 105 14.20 5.38 -7.46
N PHE A 106 15.45 5.38 -6.99
CA PHE A 106 15.92 4.56 -5.88
C PHE A 106 16.15 5.42 -4.64
N GLU A 107 15.94 4.82 -3.46
CA GLU A 107 16.38 5.37 -2.18
C GLU A 107 17.91 5.23 -2.08
N SER A 108 18.63 6.06 -2.82
CA SER A 108 20.08 6.01 -2.97
C SER A 108 20.65 7.38 -3.34
N GLY A 109 21.95 7.55 -3.16
CA GLY A 109 22.63 8.82 -3.47
C GLY A 109 22.55 9.15 -4.96
N MET A 110 22.29 10.43 -5.28
CA MET A 110 22.12 10.89 -6.67
C MET A 110 23.37 10.63 -7.53
N PHE A 111 24.57 10.72 -6.96
CA PHE A 111 25.83 10.44 -7.67
C PHE A 111 25.92 8.98 -8.09
N GLY A 112 25.70 8.04 -7.17
CA GLY A 112 25.73 6.60 -7.46
C GLY A 112 24.68 6.21 -8.49
N CYS A 113 23.45 6.73 -8.35
CA CYS A 113 22.40 6.51 -9.36
C CYS A 113 22.79 7.06 -10.74
N ARG A 114 23.45 8.23 -10.81
CA ARG A 114 23.95 8.79 -12.07
C ARG A 114 25.00 7.88 -12.71
N LYS A 115 25.98 7.41 -11.94
CA LYS A 115 27.02 6.48 -12.42
C LYS A 115 26.42 5.15 -12.90
N ALA A 116 25.46 4.60 -12.16
CA ALA A 116 24.77 3.39 -12.56
C ALA A 116 23.98 3.58 -13.87
N TRP A 117 23.27 4.71 -14.00
CA TRP A 117 22.54 5.04 -15.24
C TRP A 117 23.46 5.18 -16.46
N GLU A 118 24.62 5.82 -16.30
CA GLU A 118 25.64 5.90 -17.35
C GLU A 118 26.14 4.53 -17.78
N GLY A 119 26.48 3.66 -16.81
CA GLY A 119 26.93 2.29 -17.09
C GLY A 119 25.87 1.45 -17.82
N LEU A 120 24.62 1.49 -17.35
CA LEU A 120 23.50 0.81 -18.00
C LEU A 120 23.30 1.28 -19.46
N ARG A 121 23.40 2.60 -19.71
CA ARG A 121 23.29 3.15 -21.07
C ARG A 121 24.47 2.78 -21.98
N ALA A 122 25.64 2.53 -21.39
CA ALA A 122 26.81 2.04 -22.11
C ALA A 122 26.77 0.52 -22.38
N GLY A 123 25.73 -0.19 -21.91
CA GLY A 123 25.58 -1.62 -22.08
C GLY A 123 26.37 -2.47 -21.07
N GLU A 124 26.79 -1.87 -19.94
CA GLU A 124 27.38 -2.64 -18.84
C GLU A 124 26.35 -3.59 -18.21
N GLU A 125 26.82 -4.72 -17.70
CA GLU A 125 25.98 -5.65 -16.93
C GLU A 125 25.35 -4.93 -15.73
N PRO A 126 24.03 -5.08 -15.48
CA PRO A 126 23.33 -4.28 -14.47
C PRO A 126 23.96 -4.31 -13.07
N VAL A 127 24.37 -5.51 -12.61
CA VAL A 127 25.02 -5.68 -11.30
C VAL A 127 26.31 -4.88 -11.22
N GLN A 128 27.11 -4.86 -12.30
CA GLN A 128 28.37 -4.11 -12.33
C GLN A 128 28.12 -2.61 -12.34
N ALA A 129 27.16 -2.14 -13.15
CA ALA A 129 26.80 -0.73 -13.23
C ALA A 129 26.33 -0.18 -11.86
N LEU A 130 25.54 -0.97 -11.13
CA LEU A 130 24.99 -0.61 -9.81
C LEU A 130 26.02 -0.66 -8.68
N SER A 131 27.10 -1.45 -8.82
CA SER A 131 28.10 -1.67 -7.77
C SER A 131 29.17 -0.56 -7.66
N ARG A 132 29.17 0.40 -8.58
CA ARG A 132 30.16 1.50 -8.65
C ARG A 132 29.71 2.80 -7.97
N GLY A 133 28.49 2.81 -7.43
CA GLY A 133 27.82 3.99 -6.86
C GLY A 133 27.90 4.09 -5.36
#